data_AF-A0AA92TU78-F1
#
_entry.id   AF-A0AA92TU78-F1
#
_cell.length_a   1.000
_cell.length_b   1.000
_cell.length_c   1.000
_cell.angle_alpha   90.00
_cell.angle_beta   90.00
_cell.angle_gamma   90.00
#
_symmetry.space_group_name_H-M   'P 1'
#
loop_
_entity.id
_entity.type
_entity.pdbx_description
1 polymer ?
#
loop_
_entity_poly.entity_id
_entity_poly.type
_entity_poly.pdbx_seq_one_letter_code
_entity_poly.pdbx_strand_id
1 'polypeptide(L)'
;MGTSQQQPQMMDAELQKMYEAIQQKRASINMQAQQSSTPLWDEIDKIEDNLTGAQRQYLMQNQEYVNSLQYVSKLVQDEELRIIRPRIESTQQGQEALKKHLSLMQRLRKEVAQAEEQKTAMLNDYMTNHSDKTWQEYLAMVQGTKKGGTKK
;
A
#
# COMPACT_ATOMS: atom_id res chain seq x y z
N MET A 1 7.62 -13.23 27.43
CA MET A 1 6.59 -12.16 27.37
C MET A 1 7.27 -10.91 26.81
N GLY A 2 6.87 -10.39 25.65
CA GLY A 2 7.58 -9.21 25.09
C GLY A 2 7.17 -8.70 23.71
N THR A 3 5.99 -9.03 23.17
CA THR A 3 5.58 -8.58 21.82
C THR A 3 4.55 -7.44 21.81
N SER A 4 4.06 -6.98 22.97
CA SER A 4 2.96 -6.00 23.04
C SER A 4 3.39 -4.53 22.98
N GLN A 5 4.69 -4.20 22.96
CA GLN A 5 5.18 -2.80 22.95
C GLN A 5 5.63 -2.26 21.60
N GLN A 6 5.82 -3.10 20.57
CA GLN A 6 6.32 -2.63 19.27
C GLN A 6 5.22 -2.08 18.35
N GLN A 7 3.96 -2.44 18.59
CA GLN A 7 2.82 -2.02 17.78
C GLN A 7 2.45 -0.53 17.93
N PRO A 8 2.43 0.08 19.13
CA PRO A 8 2.16 1.51 19.25
C PRO A 8 3.26 2.39 18.65
N GLN A 9 4.53 1.97 18.72
CA GLN A 9 5.65 2.75 18.17
C GLN A 9 5.67 2.82 16.64
N MET A 10 5.24 1.74 15.95
CA MET A 10 5.15 1.75 14.48
C MET A 10 4.01 2.64 13.99
N MET A 11 2.86 2.63 14.69
CA MET A 11 1.73 3.50 14.37
C MET A 11 2.08 4.98 14.55
N ASP A 12 2.82 5.31 15.61
CA ASP A 12 3.29 6.67 15.91
C ASP A 12 4.28 7.17 14.85
N ALA A 13 5.22 6.31 14.43
CA ALA A 13 6.17 6.61 13.36
C ALA A 13 5.49 6.81 11.99
N GLU A 14 4.49 6.00 11.66
CA GLU A 14 3.70 6.18 10.43
C GLU A 14 2.89 7.48 10.46
N LEU A 15 2.32 7.82 11.62
CA LEU A 15 1.56 9.05 11.79
C LEU A 15 2.46 10.29 11.64
N GLN A 16 3.65 10.26 12.23
CA GLN A 16 4.62 11.34 12.10
C GLN A 16 5.12 11.50 10.66
N LYS A 17 5.41 10.39 9.98
CA LYS A 17 5.80 10.41 8.56
C LYS A 17 4.69 10.94 7.66
N MET A 18 3.43 10.59 7.97
CA MET A 18 2.28 11.15 7.27
C MET A 18 2.21 12.66 7.49
N TYR A 19 2.40 13.14 8.72
CA TYR A 19 2.40 14.55 9.06
C TYR A 19 3.43 15.36 8.24
N GLU A 20 4.68 14.88 8.20
CA GLU A 20 5.74 15.50 7.39
C GLU A 20 5.40 15.50 5.89
N ALA A 21 4.83 14.41 5.38
CA ALA A 21 4.43 14.32 3.98
C ALA A 21 3.31 15.31 3.62
N ILE A 22 2.33 15.52 4.50
CA ILE A 22 1.28 16.52 4.31
C ILE A 22 1.90 17.92 4.26
N GLN A 23 2.77 18.25 5.21
CA GLN A 23 3.43 19.56 5.28
C GLN A 23 4.21 19.85 3.99
N GLN A 24 4.97 18.87 3.49
CA GLN A 24 5.69 18.99 2.22
C GLN A 24 4.75 19.14 1.01
N LYS A 25 3.62 18.43 1.01
CA LYS A 25 2.60 18.53 -0.05
C LYS A 25 1.88 19.88 -0.02
N ARG A 26 1.54 20.40 1.18
CA ARG A 26 0.95 21.73 1.37
C ARG A 26 1.83 22.81 0.75
N ALA A 27 3.15 22.76 1.00
CA ALA A 27 4.09 23.72 0.44
C ALA A 27 4.17 23.67 -1.11
N SER A 28 3.94 22.51 -1.74
CA SER A 28 4.06 22.34 -3.18
C SER A 28 2.77 22.60 -3.98
N ILE A 29 1.60 22.56 -3.33
CA ILE A 29 0.29 22.85 -3.97
C ILE A 29 0.14 24.34 -4.35
N ASN A 30 1.02 25.23 -3.86
CA ASN A 30 0.96 26.67 -4.09
C ASN A 30 1.34 27.13 -5.52
N MET A 31 1.53 26.22 -6.49
CA MET A 31 1.99 26.59 -7.84
C MET A 31 0.91 26.76 -8.92
N GLN A 32 -0.37 26.48 -8.68
CA GLN A 32 -1.37 26.61 -9.78
C GLN A 32 -2.86 26.71 -9.40
N ALA A 33 -3.22 26.68 -8.12
CA ALA A 33 -4.63 26.70 -7.72
C ALA A 33 -5.16 28.13 -7.55
N GLN A 34 -6.33 28.40 -8.12
CA GLN A 34 -7.12 29.59 -7.88
C GLN A 34 -7.34 29.75 -6.36
N GLN A 35 -6.79 30.82 -5.78
CA GLN A 35 -6.77 31.07 -4.34
C GLN A 35 -8.20 30.95 -3.78
N SER A 36 -8.42 30.02 -2.86
CA SER A 36 -9.72 29.84 -2.23
C SER A 36 -10.11 31.10 -1.46
N SER A 37 -11.37 31.53 -1.56
CA SER A 37 -11.87 32.74 -0.87
C SER A 37 -11.78 32.67 0.66
N THR A 38 -11.52 31.47 1.21
CA THR A 38 -11.24 31.24 2.62
C THR A 38 -9.90 30.51 2.76
N PRO A 39 -8.86 31.15 3.32
CA PRO A 39 -7.53 30.55 3.47
C PRO A 39 -7.47 29.68 4.74
N LEU A 40 -8.32 28.64 4.81
CA LEU A 40 -8.37 27.76 5.98
C LEU A 40 -7.03 27.06 6.24
N TRP A 41 -6.24 26.81 5.19
CA TRP A 41 -4.90 26.26 5.32
C TRP A 41 -3.94 27.23 6.01
N ASP A 42 -3.91 28.51 5.62
CA ASP A 42 -3.09 29.52 6.31
C ASP A 42 -3.45 29.64 7.79
N GLU A 43 -4.75 29.57 8.13
CA GLU A 43 -5.18 29.62 9.52
C GLU A 43 -4.75 28.37 10.31
N ILE A 44 -4.80 27.18 9.69
CA ILE A 44 -4.29 25.93 10.28
C ILE A 44 -2.77 26.02 10.46
N ASP A 45 -2.04 26.39 9.41
CA ASP A 45 -0.57 26.47 9.42
C ASP A 45 -0.09 27.49 10.46
N LYS A 46 -0.77 28.64 10.58
CA LYS A 46 -0.49 29.62 11.63
C LYS A 46 -0.67 29.05 13.03
N ILE A 47 -1.71 28.25 13.28
CA ILE A 47 -1.88 27.58 14.58
C ILE A 47 -0.72 26.59 14.80
N GLU A 48 -0.42 25.76 13.80
CA GLU A 48 0.61 24.72 13.88
C GLU A 48 2.03 25.27 14.08
N ASP A 49 2.35 26.39 13.43
CA ASP A 49 3.64 27.09 13.54
C ASP A 49 3.87 27.66 14.94
N ASN A 50 2.80 28.05 15.64
CA ASN A 50 2.87 28.55 17.01
C ASN A 50 2.95 27.43 18.07
N LEU A 51 2.88 26.15 17.67
CA LEU A 51 3.02 25.02 18.58
C LEU A 51 4.48 24.63 18.79
N THR A 52 4.88 24.53 20.06
CA THR A 52 6.13 23.88 20.46
C THR A 52 6.10 22.39 20.14
N GLY A 53 7.27 21.75 20.05
CA GLY A 53 7.36 20.30 19.82
C GLY A 53 6.58 19.48 20.85
N ALA A 54 6.60 19.87 22.13
CA ALA A 54 5.84 19.20 23.19
C ALA A 54 4.31 19.35 23.00
N GLN A 55 3.84 20.51 22.57
CA GLN A 55 2.41 20.73 22.29
C GLN A 55 1.94 19.92 21.07
N ARG A 56 2.77 19.81 20.02
CA ARG A 56 2.45 18.94 18.87
C ARG A 56 2.36 17.47 19.27
N GLN A 57 3.30 17.00 20.08
CA GLN A 57 3.30 15.64 20.61
C GLN A 57 2.08 15.37 21.52
N TYR A 58 1.60 16.38 22.25
CA TYR A 58 0.36 16.29 23.00
C TYR A 58 -0.87 16.20 22.08
N LEU A 59 -0.94 17.01 21.01
CA LEU A 59 -2.02 16.92 20.03
C LEU A 59 -2.05 15.56 19.33
N MET A 60 -0.89 14.98 19.02
CA MET A 60 -0.80 13.64 18.40
C MET A 60 -1.36 12.51 19.27
N GLN A 61 -1.48 12.71 20.58
CA GLN A 61 -2.16 11.76 21.47
C GLN A 61 -3.69 11.95 21.48
N ASN A 62 -4.22 13.04 20.92
CA ASN A 62 -5.64 13.29 20.82
C ASN A 62 -6.23 12.58 19.58
N GLN A 63 -7.09 11.58 19.81
CA GLN A 63 -7.68 10.80 18.72
C GLN A 63 -8.55 11.62 17.76
N GLU A 64 -9.24 12.66 18.24
CA GLU A 64 -10.06 13.52 17.38
C GLU A 64 -9.18 14.31 16.40
N TYR A 65 -8.08 14.88 16.91
CA TYR A 65 -7.08 15.55 16.08
C TYR A 65 -6.45 14.60 15.07
N VAL A 66 -6.03 13.40 15.51
CA VAL A 66 -5.44 12.38 14.62
C VAL A 66 -6.43 11.96 13.54
N ASN A 67 -7.69 11.70 13.88
CA ASN A 67 -8.72 11.32 12.91
C ASN A 67 -9.00 12.43 11.89
N SER A 68 -9.09 13.68 12.38
CA SER A 68 -9.27 14.86 11.52
C SER A 68 -8.10 15.01 10.54
N LEU A 69 -6.87 14.95 11.06
CA LEU A 69 -5.65 15.00 10.26
C LEU A 69 -5.61 13.90 9.21
N GLN A 70 -5.85 12.64 9.59
CA GLN A 70 -5.89 11.49 8.67
C GLN A 70 -6.91 11.70 7.54
N TYR A 71 -8.11 12.20 7.87
CA TYR A 71 -9.15 12.43 6.88
C TYR A 71 -8.76 13.53 5.90
N VAL A 72 -8.28 14.66 6.40
CA VAL A 72 -7.79 15.78 5.58
C VAL A 72 -6.62 15.33 4.69
N SER A 73 -5.71 14.51 5.22
CA SER A 73 -4.59 13.93 4.47
C SER A 73 -5.05 13.08 3.30
N LYS A 74 -6.05 12.23 3.54
CA LYS A 74 -6.64 11.38 2.51
C LYS A 74 -7.27 12.23 1.40
N LEU A 75 -8.01 13.29 1.75
CA LEU A 75 -8.60 14.20 0.75
C LEU A 75 -7.53 14.83 -0.15
N VAL A 76 -6.41 15.28 0.43
CA VAL A 76 -5.29 15.83 -0.35
C VAL A 76 -4.69 14.77 -1.26
N GLN A 77 -4.43 13.56 -0.75
CA GLN A 77 -3.88 12.45 -1.54
C GLN A 77 -4.79 12.03 -2.70
N ASP A 78 -6.10 11.94 -2.45
CA ASP A 78 -7.10 11.59 -3.46
C ASP A 78 -7.13 12.64 -4.57
N GLU A 79 -7.07 13.93 -4.21
CA GLU A 79 -7.06 15.03 -5.16
C GLU A 79 -5.75 15.10 -5.97
N GLU A 80 -4.60 14.87 -5.33
CA GLU A 80 -3.32 14.74 -6.03
C GLU A 80 -3.36 13.63 -7.07
N LEU A 81 -3.88 12.45 -6.71
CA LEU A 81 -4.06 11.36 -7.66
C LEU A 81 -5.05 11.73 -8.78
N ARG A 82 -6.14 12.42 -8.46
CA ARG A 82 -7.13 12.90 -9.43
C ARG A 82 -6.50 13.81 -10.49
N ILE A 83 -5.54 14.65 -10.09
CA ILE A 83 -4.83 15.56 -10.99
C ILE A 83 -3.71 14.84 -11.75
N ILE A 84 -2.93 13.99 -11.07
CA ILE A 84 -1.73 13.36 -11.64
C ILE A 84 -2.10 12.25 -12.65
N ARG A 85 -3.10 11.41 -12.35
CA ARG A 85 -3.51 10.30 -13.23
C ARG A 85 -3.79 10.73 -14.67
N PRO A 86 -4.71 11.69 -14.94
CA PRO A 86 -4.98 12.12 -16.31
C PRO A 86 -3.78 12.78 -16.97
N ARG A 87 -2.90 13.45 -16.20
CA ARG A 87 -1.65 14.04 -16.73
C ARG A 87 -0.65 12.98 -17.18
N ILE A 88 -0.56 11.85 -16.48
CA ILE A 88 0.27 10.72 -16.92
C ILE A 88 -0.37 10.07 -18.15
N GLU A 89 -1.66 9.81 -18.11
CA GLU A 89 -2.42 9.15 -19.18
C GLU A 89 -2.49 9.97 -20.48
N SER A 90 -2.30 11.29 -20.41
CA SER A 90 -2.30 12.16 -21.60
C SER A 90 -0.96 12.16 -22.35
N THR A 91 0.11 11.60 -21.77
CA THR A 91 1.43 11.52 -22.43
C THR A 91 1.64 10.16 -23.09
N GLN A 92 2.34 10.13 -24.23
CA GLN A 92 2.66 8.87 -24.91
C GLN A 92 3.48 7.93 -24.01
N GLN A 93 4.54 8.46 -23.38
CA GLN A 93 5.36 7.72 -22.44
C GLN A 93 4.55 7.15 -21.26
N GLY A 94 3.63 7.95 -20.70
CA GLY A 94 2.77 7.51 -19.61
C GLY A 94 1.82 6.39 -20.04
N GLN A 95 1.21 6.49 -21.22
CA GLN A 95 0.35 5.43 -21.76
C GLN A 95 1.11 4.13 -22.00
N GLU A 96 2.32 4.19 -22.57
CA GLU A 96 3.14 3.00 -22.81
C GLU A 96 3.55 2.32 -21.50
N ALA A 97 3.98 3.11 -20.50
CA ALA A 97 4.31 2.60 -19.18
C ALA A 97 3.09 1.94 -18.50
N LEU A 98 1.92 2.57 -18.55
CA LEU A 98 0.68 2.04 -17.99
C LEU A 98 0.22 0.76 -18.69
N LYS A 99 0.30 0.68 -20.04
CA LYS A 99 -0.02 -0.53 -20.81
C LYS A 99 0.90 -1.70 -20.45
N LYS A 100 2.21 -1.43 -20.30
CA LYS A 100 3.19 -2.44 -19.87
C LYS A 100 2.89 -2.93 -18.45
N HIS A 101 2.58 -2.01 -17.53
CA HIS A 101 2.23 -2.36 -16.16
C HIS A 101 0.93 -3.16 -16.07
N LEU A 102 -0.10 -2.78 -16.83
CA LEU A 102 -1.37 -3.52 -16.92
C LEU A 102 -1.16 -4.94 -17.41
N SER A 103 -0.35 -5.13 -18.47
CA SER A 103 -0.04 -6.44 -19.02
C SER A 103 0.68 -7.34 -18.00
N LEU A 104 1.61 -6.77 -17.22
CA LEU A 104 2.26 -7.46 -16.12
C LEU A 104 1.26 -7.87 -15.03
N MET A 105 0.39 -6.96 -14.59
CA MET A 105 -0.63 -7.23 -13.57
C MET A 105 -1.59 -8.35 -14.00
N GLN A 106 -2.02 -8.35 -15.25
CA GLN A 106 -2.88 -9.42 -15.79
C GLN A 106 -2.17 -10.77 -15.80
N ARG A 107 -0.88 -10.81 -16.17
CA ARG A 107 -0.07 -12.03 -16.13
C ARG A 107 0.08 -12.54 -14.69
N LEU A 108 0.49 -11.68 -13.77
CA LEU A 108 0.68 -12.04 -12.36
C LEU A 108 -0.62 -12.52 -11.71
N ARG A 109 -1.76 -11.88 -12.01
CA ARG A 109 -3.07 -12.34 -11.52
C ARG A 109 -3.37 -13.78 -11.96
N LYS A 110 -3.07 -14.14 -13.21
CA LYS A 110 -3.25 -15.50 -13.71
C LYS A 110 -2.30 -16.48 -13.03
N GLU A 111 -1.03 -16.10 -12.87
CA GLU A 111 -0.03 -16.93 -12.19
C GLU A 111 -0.41 -17.22 -10.73
N VAL A 112 -0.90 -16.22 -10.00
CA VAL A 112 -1.40 -16.39 -8.63
C VAL A 112 -2.60 -17.35 -8.58
N ALA A 113 -3.60 -17.15 -9.46
CA ALA A 113 -4.76 -18.03 -9.52
C ALA A 113 -4.38 -19.49 -9.84
N GLN A 114 -3.45 -19.68 -10.79
CA GLN A 114 -2.94 -21.01 -11.14
C GLN A 114 -2.14 -21.65 -10.01
N ALA A 115 -1.33 -20.87 -9.29
CA ALA A 115 -0.58 -21.37 -8.15
C ALA A 115 -1.52 -21.82 -7.00
N GLU A 116 -2.61 -21.07 -6.75
CA GLU A 116 -3.62 -21.46 -5.76
C GLU A 116 -4.40 -22.71 -6.17
N GLU A 117 -4.82 -22.79 -7.43
CA GLU A 117 -5.48 -23.99 -7.96
C GLU A 117 -4.56 -25.21 -7.88
N GLN A 118 -3.30 -25.05 -8.29
CA GLN A 118 -2.30 -26.13 -8.20
C GLN A 118 -2.05 -26.55 -6.75
N LYS A 119 -1.96 -25.60 -5.80
CA LYS A 119 -1.82 -25.90 -4.38
C LYS A 119 -3.03 -26.64 -3.84
N THR A 120 -4.23 -26.24 -4.24
CA THR A 120 -5.49 -26.88 -3.82
C THR A 120 -5.60 -28.29 -4.38
N ALA A 121 -5.28 -28.48 -5.66
CA ALA A 121 -5.24 -29.79 -6.29
C ALA A 121 -4.19 -30.70 -5.63
N MET A 122 -3.00 -30.18 -5.37
CA MET A 122 -1.94 -30.92 -4.65
C MET A 122 -2.39 -31.33 -3.24
N LEU A 123 -3.06 -30.44 -2.52
CA LEU A 123 -3.59 -30.73 -1.19
C LEU A 123 -4.71 -31.79 -1.25
N ASN A 124 -5.62 -31.69 -2.22
CA ASN A 124 -6.70 -32.65 -2.39
C ASN A 124 -6.17 -34.05 -2.75
N ASP A 125 -5.23 -34.13 -3.68
CA ASP A 125 -4.58 -35.38 -4.07
C ASP A 125 -3.78 -35.99 -2.91
N TYR A 126 -3.07 -35.16 -2.13
CA TYR A 126 -2.41 -35.60 -0.91
C TYR A 126 -3.40 -36.18 0.10
N MET A 127 -4.49 -35.48 0.40
CA MET A 127 -5.48 -35.95 1.37
C MET A 127 -6.21 -37.22 0.92
N THR A 128 -6.50 -37.34 -0.38
CA THR A 128 -7.32 -38.42 -0.93
C THR A 128 -6.52 -39.67 -1.26
N ASN A 129 -5.33 -39.52 -1.86
CA ASN A 129 -4.58 -40.61 -2.47
C ASN A 129 -3.22 -40.87 -1.81
N HIS A 130 -2.66 -39.91 -1.08
CA HIS A 130 -1.30 -39.96 -0.57
C HIS A 130 -1.16 -39.55 0.90
N SER A 131 -2.22 -39.72 1.68
CA SER A 131 -2.27 -39.36 3.11
C SER A 131 -1.44 -40.30 3.98
N ASP A 132 -0.94 -41.40 3.40
CA ASP A 132 0.05 -42.31 3.99
C ASP A 132 1.46 -41.70 4.07
N LYS A 133 1.74 -40.63 3.32
CA LYS A 133 3.06 -39.98 3.25
C LYS A 133 3.06 -38.67 4.02
N THR A 134 4.24 -38.18 4.39
CA THR A 134 4.34 -36.78 4.85
C THR A 134 4.23 -35.82 3.67
N TRP A 135 3.80 -34.59 3.94
CA TRP A 135 3.68 -33.54 2.92
C TRP A 135 5.01 -33.29 2.18
N GLN A 136 6.16 -33.38 2.86
CA GLN A 136 7.47 -33.20 2.23
C GLN A 136 7.82 -34.32 1.25
N GLU A 137 7.52 -35.58 1.60
CA GLU A 137 7.74 -36.73 0.72
C GLU A 137 6.82 -36.68 -0.52
N TYR A 138 5.56 -36.30 -0.32
CA TYR A 138 4.61 -36.09 -1.41
C TYR A 138 5.07 -34.98 -2.36
N LEU A 139 5.53 -33.84 -1.85
CA LEU A 139 6.08 -32.78 -2.69
C LEU A 139 7.32 -33.25 -3.48
N ALA A 140 8.20 -34.05 -2.88
CA ALA A 140 9.36 -34.61 -3.57
C ALA A 140 8.94 -35.59 -4.69
N MET A 141 7.89 -36.38 -4.47
CA MET A 141 7.32 -37.30 -5.46
C MET A 141 6.68 -36.56 -6.64
N VAL A 142 5.86 -35.53 -6.37
CA VAL A 142 5.19 -34.73 -7.42
C VAL A 142 6.17 -33.83 -8.19
N GLN A 143 7.21 -33.31 -7.53
CA GLN A 143 8.26 -32.55 -8.22
C GLN A 143 9.25 -33.45 -8.99
N GLY A 144 9.52 -34.65 -8.49
CA GLY A 144 10.36 -35.65 -9.15
C GLY A 144 9.74 -36.22 -10.42
N THR A 145 8.42 -36.43 -10.44
CA THR A 145 7.68 -36.89 -11.62
C THR A 145 7.63 -35.85 -12.74
N LYS A 146 7.57 -34.54 -12.44
CA LYS A 146 7.63 -33.48 -13.47
C LYS A 146 8.98 -33.40 -14.20
N LYS A 147 10.10 -33.87 -13.62
CA LYS A 147 11.42 -33.89 -14.29
C LYS A 147 11.68 -35.16 -15.13
N GLY A 148 10.82 -36.19 -15.04
CA GLY A 148 10.96 -37.45 -15.78
C GLY A 148 10.20 -37.53 -17.12
N GLY A 149 9.36 -36.54 -17.43
CA GLY A 149 8.43 -36.55 -18.56
C GLY A 149 8.99 -36.08 -19.92
N THR A 150 10.30 -36.17 -20.15
CA THR A 150 10.89 -35.94 -21.48
C THR A 150 11.73 -37.14 -21.87
N LYS A 151 11.08 -38.26 -22.24
CA LYS A 151 11.70 -39.28 -23.09
C LYS A 151 10.63 -40.07 -23.84
N LYS A 152 10.68 -39.88 -25.16
CA LYS A 152 10.03 -40.59 -26.28
C LYS A 152 8.57 -40.26 -26.55
#